data_AF-A0A810Q1J4-F1
#
_entry.id   AF-A0A810Q1J4-F1
#
_cell.length_a   1.000
_cell.length_b   1.000
_cell.length_c   1.000
_cell.angle_alpha   90.00
_cell.angle_beta   90.00
_cell.angle_gamma   90.00
#
_symmetry.space_group_name_H-M   'P 1'
#
loop_
_entity.id
_entity.type
_entity.pdbx_description
1 polymer ?
#
loop_
_entity_poly.entity_id
_entity_poly.type
_entity_poly.pdbx_seq_one_letter_code
_entity_poly.pdbx_strand_id
1 'polypeptide(L)' 'MKKEVSINGRIVFPLEEGYRAVILTDNRLIYTSLVVEIMEERTDYACFETLNSVYKVRLQPVPARVTLPTFLKMCA' A
#
# COMPACT_ATOMS: atom_id res chain seq x y z
N MET A 1 15.05 -17.29 -5.29
CA MET A 1 13.63 -16.86 -5.23
C MET A 1 13.56 -15.65 -4.30
N LYS A 2 13.00 -14.51 -4.74
CA LYS A 2 12.89 -13.32 -3.89
C LYS A 2 11.70 -13.44 -2.94
N LYS A 3 11.75 -12.74 -1.81
CA LYS A 3 10.67 -12.74 -0.81
C LYS A 3 9.50 -11.88 -1.30
N GLU A 4 8.28 -12.38 -1.23
CA GLU A 4 7.11 -11.52 -1.43
C GLU A 4 6.75 -10.77 -0.15
N VAL A 5 6.45 -9.47 -0.28
CA VAL A 5 6.05 -8.59 0.83
C VAL A 5 4.76 -7.87 0.44
N SER A 6 3.65 -8.25 1.05
CA SER A 6 2.34 -7.60 0.86
C SER A 6 2.11 -6.55 1.95
N ILE A 7 1.80 -5.33 1.54
CA ILE A 7 1.57 -4.20 2.46
C ILE A 7 0.23 -3.55 2.15
N ASN A 8 -0.58 -3.33 3.19
CA ASN A 8 -1.74 -2.45 3.11
C ASN A 8 -1.27 -1.01 3.34
N GLY A 9 -1.25 -0.19 2.30
CA GLY A 9 -0.70 1.16 2.38
C GLY A 9 -0.65 1.86 1.03
N ARG A 10 0.09 2.95 0.96
CA ARG A 10 0.30 3.69 -0.29
C ARG A 10 1.74 4.14 -0.44
N ILE A 11 2.15 4.26 -1.70
CA ILE A 11 3.37 4.94 -2.08
C ILE A 11 3.17 6.45 -1.86
N VAL A 12 4.14 7.15 -1.25
CA VAL A 12 4.04 8.59 -0.94
C VAL A 12 4.92 9.49 -1.81
N PHE A 13 5.83 8.92 -2.60
CA PHE A 13 6.60 9.59 -3.65
C PHE A 13 6.62 8.70 -4.90
N PRO A 14 6.67 9.26 -6.12
CA PRO A 14 6.70 8.46 -7.35
C PRO A 14 7.73 7.33 -7.27
N LEU A 15 7.35 6.12 -7.71
CA LEU A 15 8.31 5.02 -7.80
C LEU A 15 9.34 5.31 -8.88
N GLU A 16 10.61 5.05 -8.58
CA GLU A 16 11.71 5.24 -9.51
C GLU A 16 12.79 4.17 -9.27
N GLU A 17 13.26 3.55 -10.35
CA GLU A 17 14.36 2.58 -10.30
C GLU A 17 15.65 3.23 -9.84
N GLY A 18 16.43 2.54 -9.02
CA GLY A 18 17.64 3.08 -8.40
C GLY A 18 17.39 3.98 -7.19
N TYR A 19 16.12 4.26 -6.84
CA TYR A 19 15.73 5.00 -5.64
C TYR A 19 14.99 4.11 -4.64
N ARG A 20 14.80 4.61 -3.41
CA ARG A 20 14.04 3.90 -2.38
C ARG A 20 12.57 4.22 -2.51
N ALA A 21 11.71 3.20 -2.48
CA ALA A 21 10.29 3.42 -2.30
C ALA A 21 10.00 3.81 -0.83
N VAL A 22 9.06 4.73 -0.66
CA VAL A 22 8.55 5.15 0.65
C VAL A 22 7.08 4.77 0.72
N ILE A 23 6.75 3.93 1.70
CA ILE A 23 5.42 3.35 1.86
C ILE A 23 4.82 3.85 3.18
N LEU A 24 3.65 4.47 3.12
CA LEU A 24 2.86 4.82 4.30
C LEU A 24 1.86 3.70 4.59
N THR A 25 1.92 3.13 5.79
CA THR A 25 1.02 2.07 6.27
C THR A 25 0.79 2.24 7.78
N ASP A 26 -0.43 2.11 8.28
CA ASP A 26 -0.77 2.23 9.71
C ASP A 26 -0.07 3.40 10.44
N ASN A 27 -0.09 4.59 9.82
CA ASN A 27 0.58 5.80 10.33
C ASN A 27 2.11 5.70 10.50
N ARG A 28 2.76 4.74 9.82
CA ARG A 28 4.20 4.50 9.81
C ARG A 28 4.75 4.58 8.39
N LEU A 29 6.00 5.03 8.28
CA LEU A 29 6.74 5.04 7.04
C LEU A 29 7.69 3.83 6.98
N ILE A 30 7.62 3.09 5.89
CA ILE A 30 8.56 2.03 5.54
C ILE A 30 9.42 2.54 4.40
N TYR A 31 10.74 2.42 4.56
CA TYR A 31 11.72 2.70 3.52
C TYR A 31 12.25 1.37 3.00
N THR A 32 12.15 1.15 1.69
CA THR A 32 12.71 -0.07 1.07
C THR A 32 14.20 0.10 0.78
N SER A 33 14.85 -0.99 0.39
CA SER A 33 16.07 -0.89 -0.42
C SER A 33 15.76 -0.32 -1.80
N LEU A 34 16.80 -0.14 -2.63
CA LEU A 34 16.63 0.39 -3.98
C LEU A 34 15.65 -0.47 -4.79
N VAL A 35 14.72 0.21 -5.45
CA VAL A 35 13.85 -0.36 -6.46
C VAL A 35 14.72 -0.77 -7.65
N VAL A 36 14.53 -1.99 -8.11
CA VAL A 36 15.27 -2.58 -9.23
C VAL A 36 14.41 -2.62 -10.48
N GLU A 37 13.11 -2.87 -10.32
CA GLU A 37 12.16 -2.97 -11.43
C GLU A 37 10.77 -2.55 -10.95
N ILE A 38 10.06 -1.75 -11.73
CA ILE A 38 8.66 -1.40 -11.48
C ILE A 38 7.79 -2.24 -12.41
N MET A 39 7.08 -3.22 -11.86
CA MET A 39 6.26 -4.15 -12.65
C MET A 39 4.88 -3.56 -12.95
N GLU A 40 4.29 -2.85 -11.99
CA GLU A 40 2.95 -2.28 -12.11
C GLU A 40 2.76 -1.11 -11.15
N GLU A 41 2.20 -0.01 -11.64
CA GLU A 41 1.82 1.14 -10.81
C GLU A 41 0.45 1.66 -11.26
N ARG A 42 -0.48 1.68 -10.31
CA ARG A 42 -1.86 2.15 -10.45
C ARG A 42 -2.21 3.00 -9.22
N THR A 43 -3.32 3.73 -9.26
CA THR A 43 -3.74 4.65 -8.19
C THR A 43 -3.86 3.98 -6.81
N ASP A 44 -4.28 2.72 -6.75
CA ASP A 44 -4.53 1.97 -5.52
C ASP A 44 -3.61 0.76 -5.33
N TYR A 45 -2.68 0.54 -6.26
CA TYR A 45 -1.83 -0.64 -6.31
C TYR A 45 -0.44 -0.34 -6.88
N ALA A 46 0.60 -0.87 -6.24
CA ALA A 46 1.95 -0.90 -6.79
C ALA A 46 2.59 -2.28 -6.60
N CYS A 47 3.27 -2.75 -7.64
CA CYS A 47 4.09 -3.96 -7.64
C CYS A 47 5.49 -3.61 -8.14
N PHE A 48 6.49 -3.78 -7.29
CA PHE A 48 7.87 -3.46 -7.66
C PHE A 48 8.86 -4.40 -6.97
N GLU A 49 10.00 -4.56 -7.61
CA GLU A 49 11.08 -5.40 -7.15
C GLU A 49 12.16 -4.55 -6.48
N THR A 50 12.76 -5.10 -5.44
CA THR A 50 13.99 -4.62 -4.82
C THR A 50 15.05 -5.72 -4.91
N LEU A 51 16.24 -5.48 -4.37
CA LEU A 51 17.33 -6.47 -4.41
C LEU A 51 16.90 -7.87 -3.93
N ASN A 52 16.11 -7.95 -2.85
CA ASN A 52 15.77 -9.22 -2.19
C ASN A 52 14.26 -9.50 -2.08
N SER A 53 13.40 -8.57 -2.49
CA SER A 53 11.96 -8.68 -2.27
C SER A 53 11.12 -8.10 -3.39
N VAL A 54 9.99 -8.73 -3.66
CA VAL A 54 8.91 -8.20 -4.49
C VAL A 54 7.87 -7.61 -3.56
N TYR A 55 7.63 -6.31 -3.65
CA TYR A 55 6.64 -5.60 -2.87
C TYR A 55 5.32 -5.52 -3.64
N LYS A 56 4.22 -5.81 -2.94
CA LYS A 56 2.84 -5.63 -3.41
C LYS A 56 2.14 -4.70 -2.43
N VAL A 57 2.07 -3.42 -2.78
CA VAL A 57 1.43 -2.38 -1.96
C VAL A 57 0.01 -2.16 -2.47
N ARG A 58 -0.99 -2.38 -1.61
CA ARG A 58 -2.40 -2.16 -1.95
C ARG A 58 -3.01 -1.19 -0.97
N LEU A 59 -3.76 -0.20 -1.44
CA LEU A 59 -4.62 0.59 -0.57
C LEU A 59 -5.93 -0.17 -0.38
N GLN A 60 -6.06 -0.96 0.69
CA GLN A 60 -7.36 -1.55 0.98
C GLN A 60 -8.29 -0.47 1.54
N PRO A 61 -9.54 -0.38 1.04
CA PRO A 61 -10.54 0.43 1.72
C PRO A 61 -10.67 -0.09 3.15
N VAL A 62 -10.52 0.81 4.13
CA VAL A 62 -10.89 0.48 5.51
C VAL A 62 -12.34 0.02 5.43
N PRO A 63 -12.69 -1.22 5.83
CA PRO A 63 -14.08 -1.61 5.86
C PRO A 63 -14.76 -0.64 6.80
N ALA A 64 -15.57 0.25 6.23
CA ALA A 64 -16.43 1.13 6.98
C ALA A 64 -17.48 0.24 7.62
N ARG A 65 -17.13 -0.41 8.74
CA ARG A 65 -18.11 -0.85 9.72
C ARG A 65 -18.66 0.44 10.33
N VAL A 66 -19.51 1.11 9.55
CA VAL A 66 -20.38 2.13 10.08
C VAL A 66 -21.37 1.35 10.93
N THR A 67 -21.06 1.17 12.20
CA THR A 67 -22.08 0.89 13.19
C THR A 67 -22.91 2.15 13.24
N LEU A 68 -23.88 2.28 12.33
CA LEU A 68 -24.85 3.35 12.38
C LEU A 68 -25.44 3.29 13.79
N PRO A 69 -25.32 4.37 14.58
CA PRO A 69 -25.99 4.43 15.86
C PRO A 69 -27.46 4.06 15.66
N THR A 70 -28.00 3.21 16.53
CA THR A 70 -29.37 2.68 16.42
C THR A 70 -30.43 3.79 16.30
N PHE A 71 -30.14 5.00 16.79
CA PHE A 71 -31.04 6.15 16.66
C PHE A 71 -31.12 6.73 15.23
N LEU A 72 -30.12 6.51 14.37
CA LEU A 72 -30.15 6.90 12.95
C LEU A 72 -30.88 5.88 12.07
N LYS A 73 -31.35 4.77 12.64
CA LYS A 73 -32.07 3.70 11.93
C LYS A 73 -33.58 3.97 11.79
N MET A 74 -34.08 5.06 12.34
CA MET A 74 -35.51 5.36 12.45
C MET A 74 -35.88 6.56 11.57
N CYS A 75 -35.96 6.34 10.27
CA CYS A 75 -36.74 7.16 9.34
C CYS A 75 -37.32 6.21 8.28
N ALA A 76 -38.61 5.93 8.40
CA ALA A 76 -39.45 5.27 7.40
C ALA A 76 -40.82 5.97 7.42
#